data_AF-A0A2P6SD50-F1
#
_entry.id   AF-A0A2P6SD50-F1
#
_cell.length_a   1.000
_cell.length_b   1.000
_cell.length_c   1.000
_cell.angle_alpha   90.00
_cell.angle_beta   90.00
_cell.angle_gamma   90.00
#
_symmetry.space_group_name_H-M   'P 1'
#
loop_
_entity.id
_entity.type
_entity.pdbx_description
1 polymer ?
#
loop_
_entity_poly.entity_id
_entity_poly.type
_entity_poly.pdbx_seq_one_letter_code
_entity_poly.pdbx_strand_id
1 'polypeptide(L)'
;MSEQAVVDIWHSEAAKGKAQREGHRSRKIWPKLKDILRSFLLSWWKTIFTISCMLSVSVDPLFLYIPVTNEDMKCLRLDHNLKTVTLLLRSAVDLPCIVNIISQILAVRPRQRRRVKLVEMAKRILWPYFLVDILAVLPIPHVVILILLTRTRKISNPNARKLLNSLILFQYFPRIFRMYQSCKVNKEEPDEEEADKTRYGDHGHRICFKVYKFILASHVLGAFWYFFSIQRAMDCWQYACRKEKKCGDNTFDCGGNHSFKNVTFINDFCPISTPNPTLFNFGIFMEALQSNIVGSTDFPQKFLHCFWWSLQSLSSFGQTLETSTYAWENLFAVCISVIGMILFLIYLNAVLQVSGRVFI
;
A
#
# COMPACT_ATOMS: atom_id res chain seq x y z
N MET A 1 9.56 19.05 -83.04
CA MET A 1 9.70 18.82 -81.59
C MET A 1 11.18 18.61 -81.32
N SER A 2 11.84 19.54 -80.62
CA SER A 2 13.28 19.45 -80.30
C SER A 2 13.55 18.32 -79.31
N GLU A 3 14.72 17.67 -79.42
CA GLU A 3 15.18 16.62 -78.47
C GLU A 3 15.11 17.07 -77.01
N GLN A 4 15.28 18.37 -76.74
CA GLN A 4 15.12 18.96 -75.41
C GLN A 4 13.74 18.71 -74.79
N ALA A 5 12.67 18.75 -75.57
CA ALA A 5 11.31 18.61 -75.06
C ALA A 5 11.00 17.17 -74.58
N VAL A 6 11.68 16.16 -75.12
CA VAL A 6 11.50 14.75 -74.73
C VAL A 6 12.23 14.45 -73.42
N VAL A 7 13.40 15.06 -73.21
CA VAL A 7 14.20 14.92 -71.99
C VAL A 7 13.49 15.56 -70.79
N ASP A 8 12.84 16.71 -70.98
CA ASP A 8 12.10 17.42 -69.93
C ASP A 8 10.87 16.63 -69.45
N ILE A 9 10.17 15.94 -70.35
CA ILE A 9 9.03 15.08 -70.02
C ILE A 9 9.48 13.87 -69.19
N TRP A 10 10.59 13.23 -69.56
CA TRP A 10 11.13 12.08 -68.83
C TRP A 10 11.56 12.43 -67.40
N HIS A 11 12.21 13.58 -67.20
CA HIS A 11 12.58 14.03 -65.86
C HIS A 11 11.35 14.38 -65.00
N SER A 12 10.30 14.93 -65.60
CA SER A 12 9.03 15.24 -64.92
C SER A 12 8.30 13.97 -64.46
N GLU A 13 8.23 12.94 -65.30
CA GLU A 13 7.58 11.66 -64.96
C GLU A 13 8.37 10.87 -63.91
N ALA A 14 9.70 10.86 -64.01
CA ALA A 14 10.56 10.25 -63.01
C ALA A 14 10.42 10.92 -61.62
N ALA A 15 10.32 12.25 -61.59
CA ALA A 15 10.09 13.02 -60.36
C ALA A 15 8.71 12.71 -59.73
N LYS A 16 7.65 12.63 -60.55
CA LYS A 16 6.30 12.25 -60.11
C LYS A 16 6.25 10.83 -59.53
N GLY A 17 6.92 9.87 -60.17
CA GLY A 17 7.00 8.49 -59.69
C GLY A 17 7.71 8.34 -58.34
N LYS A 18 8.75 9.14 -58.10
CA LYS A 18 9.49 9.18 -56.82
C LYS A 18 8.64 9.77 -55.69
N ALA A 19 7.98 10.91 -55.94
CA ALA A 19 7.08 11.56 -54.98
C ALA A 19 5.88 10.68 -54.60
N GLN A 20 5.30 9.95 -55.56
CA GLN A 20 4.18 9.04 -55.32
C GLN A 20 4.60 7.79 -54.52
N ARG A 21 5.80 7.24 -54.77
CA ARG A 21 6.38 6.13 -53.98
C ARG A 21 6.73 6.55 -52.54
N GLU A 22 7.29 7.75 -52.35
CA GLU A 22 7.59 8.28 -51.02
C GLU A 22 6.30 8.60 -50.23
N GLY A 23 5.29 9.18 -50.87
CA GLY A 23 3.97 9.41 -50.26
C GLY A 23 3.25 8.12 -49.86
N HIS A 24 3.35 7.06 -50.68
CA HIS A 24 2.74 5.76 -50.38
C HIS A 24 3.50 4.97 -49.29
N ARG A 25 4.83 5.11 -49.23
CA ARG A 25 5.68 4.54 -48.18
C ARG A 25 5.44 5.26 -46.84
N SER A 26 5.36 6.59 -46.84
CA SER A 26 5.03 7.41 -45.67
C SER A 26 3.63 7.11 -45.10
N ARG A 27 2.61 6.97 -45.97
CA ARG A 27 1.25 6.55 -45.57
C ARG A 27 1.16 5.19 -44.88
N LYS A 28 2.06 4.24 -45.20
CA LYS A 28 2.11 2.91 -44.55
C LYS A 28 2.94 2.88 -43.26
N ILE A 29 3.92 3.79 -43.11
CA ILE A 29 4.78 3.86 -41.92
C ILE A 29 4.03 4.48 -40.74
N TRP A 30 3.22 5.52 -40.98
CA TRP A 30 2.44 6.20 -39.93
C TRP A 30 1.50 5.30 -39.10
N PRO A 31 0.67 4.42 -39.70
CA PRO A 31 -0.17 3.51 -38.93
C PRO A 31 0.66 2.47 -38.15
N LYS A 32 1.76 1.96 -38.75
CA LYS A 32 2.64 0.99 -38.09
C LYS A 32 3.38 1.59 -36.90
N LEU A 33 3.84 2.84 -37.01
CA LEU A 33 4.45 3.59 -35.90
C LEU A 33 3.43 3.88 -34.79
N LYS A 34 2.18 4.23 -35.17
CA LYS A 34 1.08 4.46 -34.21
C LYS A 34 0.75 3.20 -33.42
N ASP A 35 0.74 2.03 -34.04
CA ASP A 35 0.47 0.75 -33.36
C ASP A 35 1.62 0.33 -32.42
N ILE A 36 2.88 0.56 -32.82
CA ILE A 36 4.05 0.35 -31.96
C ILE A 36 4.02 1.29 -30.76
N LEU A 37 3.78 2.58 -30.97
CA LEU A 37 3.66 3.58 -29.90
C LEU A 37 2.52 3.23 -28.95
N ARG A 38 1.37 2.77 -29.48
CA ARG A 38 0.22 2.34 -28.69
C ARG A 38 0.53 1.11 -27.84
N SER A 39 1.19 0.10 -28.40
CA SER A 39 1.63 -1.09 -27.67
C SER A 39 2.60 -0.73 -26.54
N PHE A 40 3.57 0.13 -26.83
CA PHE A 40 4.54 0.63 -25.84
C PHE A 40 3.85 1.41 -24.72
N LEU A 41 2.95 2.36 -25.06
CA LEU A 41 2.18 3.13 -24.08
C LEU A 41 1.29 2.22 -23.21
N LEU A 42 0.67 1.19 -23.78
CA LEU A 42 -0.14 0.22 -23.03
C LEU A 42 0.71 -0.60 -22.05
N SER A 43 1.89 -1.04 -22.47
CA SER A 43 2.83 -1.77 -21.62
C SER A 43 3.32 -0.90 -20.45
N TRP A 44 3.74 0.33 -20.74
CA TRP A 44 4.14 1.30 -19.71
C TRP A 44 3.01 1.62 -18.74
N TRP A 45 1.79 1.80 -19.26
CA TRP A 45 0.62 2.07 -18.44
C TRP A 45 0.31 0.92 -17.47
N LYS A 46 0.40 -0.34 -17.92
CA LYS A 46 0.23 -1.53 -17.08
C LYS A 46 1.25 -1.58 -15.94
N THR A 47 2.50 -1.25 -16.22
CA THR A 47 3.57 -1.18 -15.20
C THR A 47 3.30 -0.07 -14.19
N ILE A 48 2.97 1.14 -14.66
CA ILE A 48 2.63 2.28 -13.81
C ILE A 48 1.43 1.95 -12.90
N PHE A 49 0.40 1.33 -13.45
CA PHE A 49 -0.79 0.92 -12.70
C PHE A 49 -0.44 -0.11 -11.61
N THR A 50 0.43 -1.08 -11.89
CA THR A 50 0.86 -2.07 -10.89
C THR A 50 1.65 -1.43 -9.76
N ILE A 51 2.60 -0.56 -10.08
CA ILE A 51 3.39 0.15 -9.08
C ILE A 51 2.47 1.04 -8.23
N SER A 52 1.51 1.72 -8.85
CA SER A 52 0.48 2.50 -8.15
C SER A 52 -0.35 1.64 -7.19
N CYS A 53 -0.74 0.42 -7.59
CA CYS A 53 -1.46 -0.49 -6.70
C CYS A 53 -0.59 -0.94 -5.50
N MET A 54 0.69 -1.25 -5.73
CA MET A 54 1.62 -1.61 -4.65
C MET A 54 1.82 -0.44 -3.68
N LEU A 55 2.04 0.77 -4.19
CA LEU A 55 2.18 1.98 -3.38
C LEU A 55 0.89 2.29 -2.62
N SER A 56 -0.29 2.11 -3.23
CA SER A 56 -1.58 2.31 -2.57
C SER A 56 -1.71 1.44 -1.32
N VAL A 57 -1.33 0.16 -1.39
CA VAL A 57 -1.41 -0.77 -0.26
C VAL A 57 -0.36 -0.44 0.81
N SER A 58 0.78 0.13 0.43
CA SER A 58 1.83 0.60 1.35
C SER A 58 1.50 1.93 2.06
N VAL A 59 0.74 2.83 1.42
CA VAL A 59 0.38 4.14 2.00
C VAL A 59 -0.72 4.03 3.06
N ASP A 60 -1.65 3.08 2.93
CA ASP A 60 -2.82 3.03 3.83
C ASP A 60 -2.50 2.83 5.32
N PRO A 61 -1.53 1.98 5.72
CA PRO A 61 -1.18 1.85 7.14
C PRO A 61 -0.66 3.15 7.77
N LEU A 62 -0.24 4.15 6.98
CA LEU A 62 0.18 5.45 7.49
C LEU A 62 -0.92 6.17 8.28
N PHE A 63 -2.19 5.94 7.95
CA PHE A 63 -3.31 6.50 8.70
C PHE A 63 -3.36 6.03 10.17
N LEU A 64 -2.81 4.84 10.46
CA LEU A 64 -2.76 4.27 11.81
C LEU A 64 -1.75 4.98 12.72
N TYR A 65 -0.77 5.69 12.15
CA TYR A 65 0.24 6.46 12.88
C TYR A 65 -0.18 7.91 13.20
N ILE A 66 -1.34 8.35 12.71
CA ILE A 66 -1.87 9.71 12.91
C ILE A 66 -2.22 10.01 14.38
N PRO A 67 -2.89 9.11 15.12
CA PRO A 67 -3.22 9.38 16.51
C PRO A 67 -1.96 9.32 17.37
N VAL A 68 -1.80 10.30 18.25
CA VAL A 68 -0.65 10.42 19.14
C VAL A 68 -1.18 10.67 20.55
N THR A 69 -0.66 9.96 21.54
CA THR A 69 -1.05 10.16 22.93
C THR A 69 -0.28 11.31 23.57
N ASN A 70 -0.92 12.04 24.47
CA ASN A 70 -0.24 12.91 25.41
C ASN A 70 -0.29 12.24 26.77
N GLU A 71 0.89 11.89 27.30
CA GLU A 71 1.02 11.15 28.55
C GLU A 71 0.70 12.02 29.77
N ASP A 72 1.10 13.30 29.75
CA ASP A 72 0.87 14.25 30.83
C ASP A 72 -0.62 14.57 31.05
N MET A 73 -1.38 14.67 29.96
CA MET A 73 -2.81 15.00 29.98
C MET A 73 -3.72 13.78 29.80
N LYS A 74 -3.14 12.58 29.59
CA LYS A 74 -3.85 11.33 29.29
C LYS A 74 -4.93 11.48 28.23
N CYS A 75 -4.57 12.10 27.11
CA CYS A 75 -5.50 12.41 26.02
C CYS A 75 -4.90 12.06 24.66
N LEU A 76 -5.76 12.02 23.65
CA LEU A 76 -5.41 11.74 22.26
C LEU A 76 -5.39 13.05 21.46
N ARG A 77 -4.30 13.25 20.71
CA ARG A 77 -4.16 14.31 19.69
C ARG A 77 -3.90 13.67 18.33
N LEU A 78 -4.03 14.44 17.26
CA LEU A 78 -3.77 13.99 15.90
C LEU A 78 -2.58 14.72 15.33
N ASP A 79 -1.67 13.98 14.70
CA ASP A 79 -0.56 14.57 13.96
C ASP A 79 -1.09 15.16 12.63
N HIS A 80 -1.28 16.48 12.61
CA HIS A 80 -1.80 17.20 11.45
C HIS A 80 -0.84 17.16 10.24
N ASN A 81 0.47 17.11 10.49
CA ASN A 81 1.46 17.06 9.43
C ASN A 81 1.40 15.69 8.74
N LEU A 82 1.44 14.61 9.53
CA LEU A 82 1.33 13.26 9.01
C LEU A 82 -0.01 13.01 8.32
N LYS A 83 -1.11 13.53 8.88
CA LYS A 83 -2.44 13.48 8.25
C LYS A 83 -2.41 14.13 6.87
N THR A 84 -1.87 15.33 6.75
CA THR A 84 -1.83 16.08 5.49
C THR A 84 -0.96 15.37 4.45
N VAL A 85 0.25 14.95 4.83
CA VAL A 85 1.17 14.21 3.96
C VAL A 85 0.54 12.90 3.49
N THR A 86 -0.09 12.14 4.39
CA THR A 86 -0.74 10.87 4.04
C THR A 86 -1.89 11.07 3.06
N LEU A 87 -2.70 12.13 3.23
CA LEU A 87 -3.78 12.47 2.29
C LEU A 87 -3.26 12.87 0.91
N LEU A 88 -2.15 13.61 0.85
CA LEU A 88 -1.50 13.98 -0.41
C LEU A 88 -0.95 12.76 -1.14
N LEU A 89 -0.20 11.91 -0.43
CA LEU A 89 0.33 10.66 -0.98
C LEU A 89 -0.79 9.76 -1.48
N ARG A 90 -1.86 9.60 -0.69
CA ARG A 90 -3.04 8.82 -1.04
C ARG A 90 -3.69 9.31 -2.33
N SER A 91 -3.88 10.63 -2.45
CA SER A 91 -4.47 11.25 -3.63
C SER A 91 -3.59 11.02 -4.87
N ALA A 92 -2.26 11.16 -4.73
CA ALA A 92 -1.32 10.95 -5.82
C ALA A 92 -1.30 9.49 -6.33
N VAL A 93 -1.27 8.50 -5.43
CA VAL A 93 -1.23 7.08 -5.81
C VAL A 93 -2.56 6.57 -6.38
N ASP A 94 -3.67 7.25 -6.13
CA ASP A 94 -4.98 6.92 -6.71
C ASP A 94 -5.17 7.41 -8.15
N LEU A 95 -4.42 8.43 -8.60
CA LEU A 95 -4.61 9.02 -9.94
C LEU A 95 -4.56 7.98 -11.07
N PRO A 96 -3.57 7.07 -11.13
CA PRO A 96 -3.51 6.06 -12.18
C PRO A 96 -4.69 5.08 -12.11
N CYS A 97 -5.19 4.79 -10.91
CA CYS A 97 -6.35 3.94 -10.71
C CYS A 97 -7.63 4.58 -11.27
N ILE A 98 -7.85 5.87 -11.00
CA ILE A 98 -8.99 6.62 -11.54
C ILE A 98 -8.94 6.63 -13.07
N VAL A 99 -7.78 6.89 -13.66
CA VAL A 99 -7.61 6.88 -15.12
C VAL A 99 -7.88 5.48 -15.70
N ASN A 100 -7.44 4.42 -15.02
CA ASN A 100 -7.73 3.04 -15.44
C ASN A 100 -9.24 2.75 -15.45
N ILE A 101 -9.96 3.14 -14.39
CA ILE A 101 -11.43 2.98 -14.31
C ILE A 101 -12.13 3.77 -15.42
N ILE A 102 -11.75 5.04 -15.63
CA ILE A 102 -12.32 5.88 -16.69
C ILE A 102 -12.07 5.24 -18.06
N SER A 103 -10.87 4.72 -18.30
CA SER A 103 -10.51 4.04 -19.55
C SER A 103 -11.34 2.78 -19.79
N GLN A 104 -11.57 1.97 -18.75
CA GLN A 104 -12.46 0.81 -18.82
C GLN A 104 -13.91 1.21 -19.16
N ILE A 105 -14.44 2.26 -18.53
CA ILE A 105 -15.80 2.77 -18.80
C ILE A 105 -15.92 3.28 -20.24
N LEU A 106 -14.93 4.03 -20.74
CA LEU A 106 -14.91 4.54 -22.11
C LEU A 106 -14.80 3.42 -23.14
N ALA A 107 -14.07 2.33 -22.83
CA ALA A 107 -13.94 1.17 -23.71
C ALA A 107 -15.25 0.37 -23.84
N VAL A 108 -16.08 0.35 -22.80
CA VAL A 108 -17.40 -0.31 -22.82
C VAL A 108 -18.45 0.51 -23.59
N ARG A 109 -18.20 1.80 -23.88
CA ARG A 109 -19.11 2.63 -24.67
C ARG A 109 -19.17 2.10 -26.11
N PRO A 110 -20.32 1.61 -26.60
CA PRO A 110 -20.39 0.85 -27.84
C PRO A 110 -20.09 1.75 -29.04
N ARG A 111 -18.97 1.48 -29.73
CA ARG A 111 -18.75 1.99 -31.08
C ARG A 111 -19.45 1.04 -32.06
N GLN A 112 -20.71 1.37 -32.34
CA GLN A 112 -21.65 0.72 -33.26
C GLN A 112 -22.32 -0.61 -32.85
N ARG A 113 -23.63 -0.65 -33.12
CA ARG A 113 -24.55 -1.80 -33.09
C ARG A 113 -24.04 -2.94 -33.97
N ARG A 114 -23.34 -3.94 -33.41
CA ARG A 114 -23.31 -5.34 -33.88
C ARG A 114 -22.41 -6.18 -32.96
N ARG A 115 -23.00 -6.75 -31.90
CA ARG A 115 -22.62 -7.99 -31.15
C ARG A 115 -23.16 -7.94 -29.72
N VAL A 116 -24.49 -8.02 -29.57
CA VAL A 116 -25.17 -7.93 -28.27
C VAL A 116 -24.81 -9.13 -27.36
N LYS A 117 -24.73 -10.35 -27.91
CA LYS A 117 -24.45 -11.58 -27.13
C LYS A 117 -23.03 -11.67 -26.54
N LEU A 118 -22.00 -11.15 -27.23
CA LEU A 118 -20.61 -11.20 -26.73
C LEU A 118 -20.37 -10.15 -25.63
N VAL A 119 -21.05 -9.00 -25.76
CA VAL A 119 -21.02 -7.92 -24.76
C VAL A 119 -21.73 -8.35 -23.48
N GLU A 120 -22.85 -9.08 -23.56
CA GLU A 120 -23.57 -9.60 -22.39
C GLU A 120 -22.70 -10.56 -21.54
N MET A 121 -21.99 -11.50 -22.19
CA MET A 121 -21.11 -12.45 -21.50
C MET A 121 -19.87 -11.78 -20.91
N ALA A 122 -19.21 -10.91 -21.69
CA ALA A 122 -18.07 -10.13 -21.20
C ALA A 122 -18.45 -9.25 -20.01
N LYS A 123 -19.63 -8.61 -20.05
CA LYS A 123 -20.13 -7.77 -18.95
C LYS A 123 -20.38 -8.58 -17.68
N ARG A 124 -20.89 -9.81 -17.78
CA ARG A 124 -21.13 -10.70 -16.61
C ARG A 124 -19.83 -11.16 -15.94
N ILE A 125 -18.76 -11.33 -16.72
CA ILE A 125 -17.43 -11.73 -16.23
C ILE A 125 -16.63 -10.51 -15.72
N LEU A 126 -16.74 -9.34 -16.36
CA LEU A 126 -15.99 -8.13 -16.00
C LEU A 126 -16.59 -7.36 -14.81
N TRP A 127 -17.89 -7.51 -14.55
CA TRP A 127 -18.61 -6.80 -13.48
C TRP A 127 -18.02 -6.98 -12.07
N PRO A 128 -17.66 -8.20 -11.60
CA PRO A 128 -17.06 -8.35 -10.27
C PRO A 128 -15.69 -7.66 -10.17
N TYR A 129 -14.87 -7.70 -11.22
CA TYR A 129 -13.57 -7.00 -11.26
C TYR A 129 -13.75 -5.48 -11.26
N PHE A 130 -14.70 -4.98 -12.03
CA PHE A 130 -15.07 -3.56 -12.06
C PHE A 130 -15.62 -3.07 -10.72
N LEU A 131 -16.43 -3.87 -10.01
CA LEU A 131 -16.92 -3.56 -8.67
C LEU A 131 -15.78 -3.51 -7.64
N VAL A 132 -14.81 -4.42 -7.72
CA VAL A 132 -13.62 -4.42 -6.85
C VAL A 132 -12.79 -3.16 -7.09
N ASP A 133 -12.57 -2.78 -8.34
CA ASP A 133 -11.85 -1.54 -8.69
C ASP A 133 -12.56 -0.31 -8.11
N ILE A 134 -13.89 -0.23 -8.23
CA ILE A 134 -14.70 0.84 -7.63
C ILE A 134 -14.60 0.84 -6.10
N LEU A 135 -14.79 -0.31 -5.44
CA LEU A 135 -14.71 -0.43 -3.98
C LEU A 135 -13.31 -0.09 -3.44
N ALA A 136 -12.26 -0.50 -4.16
CA ALA A 136 -10.88 -0.20 -3.78
C ALA A 136 -10.54 1.30 -3.92
N VAL A 137 -11.12 1.99 -4.91
CA VAL A 137 -10.91 3.44 -5.14
C VAL A 137 -11.85 4.31 -4.29
N LEU A 138 -13.02 3.80 -3.90
CA LEU A 138 -14.03 4.61 -3.21
C LEU A 138 -13.44 5.27 -1.95
N PRO A 139 -13.45 6.62 -1.86
CA PRO A 139 -12.89 7.33 -0.72
C PRO A 139 -13.80 7.24 0.51
N ILE A 140 -15.01 6.66 0.40
CA ILE A 140 -16.02 6.66 1.46
C ILE A 140 -15.46 6.08 2.78
N PRO A 141 -14.76 4.95 2.80
CA PRO A 141 -14.21 4.42 4.04
C PRO A 141 -13.06 5.28 4.56
N HIS A 142 -12.30 5.96 3.69
CA HIS A 142 -11.22 6.87 4.11
C HIS A 142 -11.77 8.15 4.72
N VAL A 143 -12.84 8.69 4.16
CA VAL A 143 -13.54 9.85 4.71
C VAL A 143 -14.17 9.47 6.05
N VAL A 144 -14.81 8.30 6.17
CA VAL A 144 -15.38 7.82 7.43
C VAL A 144 -14.30 7.54 8.47
N ILE A 145 -13.20 6.87 8.10
CA ILE A 145 -12.03 6.63 8.96
C ILE A 145 -11.46 7.97 9.40
N LEU A 146 -11.27 8.93 8.50
CA LEU A 146 -10.74 10.25 8.83
C LEU A 146 -11.68 11.01 9.75
N ILE A 147 -13.00 10.96 9.53
CA ILE A 147 -14.00 11.58 10.39
C ILE A 147 -13.97 10.93 11.79
N LEU A 148 -13.92 9.60 11.86
CA LEU A 148 -13.82 8.87 13.14
C LEU A 148 -12.52 9.18 13.87
N LEU A 149 -11.40 9.24 13.14
CA LEU A 149 -10.09 9.64 13.67
C LEU A 149 -10.09 11.10 14.15
N THR A 150 -10.73 12.02 13.41
CA THR A 150 -10.86 13.43 13.83
C THR A 150 -11.75 13.62 15.05
N ARG A 151 -12.65 12.67 15.31
CA ARG A 151 -13.56 12.73 16.45
C ARG A 151 -13.05 11.81 17.54
N THR A 152 -11.99 12.24 18.22
CA THR A 152 -11.39 11.62 19.42
C THR A 152 -12.43 11.22 20.47
N ARG A 153 -13.51 12.01 20.65
CA ARG A 153 -14.68 11.62 21.47
C ARG A 153 -15.30 10.28 21.06
N LYS A 154 -15.48 10.04 19.75
CA LYS A 154 -16.00 8.76 19.26
C LYS A 154 -14.96 7.65 19.46
N ILE A 155 -13.66 7.93 19.34
CA ILE A 155 -12.59 6.94 19.58
C ILE A 155 -12.59 6.45 21.04
N SER A 156 -13.00 7.28 22.00
CA SER A 156 -13.19 6.81 23.37
C SER A 156 -14.27 5.70 23.47
N ASN A 157 -15.27 5.66 22.60
CA ASN A 157 -16.26 4.59 22.66
C ASN A 157 -15.65 3.24 22.16
N PRO A 158 -15.65 2.17 22.98
CA PRO A 158 -15.11 0.88 22.58
C PRO A 158 -15.83 0.28 21.35
N ASN A 159 -17.14 0.50 21.21
CA ASN A 159 -17.90 0.04 20.04
C ASN A 159 -17.49 0.79 18.77
N ALA A 160 -17.22 2.09 18.88
CA ALA A 160 -16.73 2.88 17.76
C ALA A 160 -15.31 2.47 17.34
N ARG A 161 -14.44 2.10 18.30
CA ARG A 161 -13.11 1.52 17.98
C ARG A 161 -13.23 0.19 17.26
N LYS A 162 -14.10 -0.71 17.72
CA LYS A 162 -14.39 -1.98 17.02
C LYS A 162 -14.90 -1.74 15.60
N LEU A 163 -15.82 -0.79 15.43
CA LEU A 163 -16.31 -0.40 14.11
C LEU A 163 -15.19 0.18 13.24
N LEU A 164 -14.37 1.08 13.78
CA LEU A 164 -13.22 1.67 13.08
C LEU A 164 -12.23 0.58 12.62
N ASN A 165 -11.84 -0.32 13.51
CA ASN A 165 -10.94 -1.44 13.20
C ASN A 165 -11.54 -2.34 12.11
N SER A 166 -12.84 -2.65 12.20
CA SER A 166 -13.55 -3.44 11.19
C SER A 166 -13.58 -2.74 9.83
N LEU A 167 -13.86 -1.42 9.80
CA LEU A 167 -13.85 -0.64 8.57
C LEU A 167 -12.46 -0.57 7.92
N ILE A 168 -11.40 -0.42 8.73
CA ILE A 168 -10.02 -0.43 8.26
C ILE A 168 -9.68 -1.78 7.61
N LEU A 169 -9.95 -2.89 8.29
CA LEU A 169 -9.68 -4.23 7.78
C LEU A 169 -10.51 -4.55 6.52
N PHE A 170 -11.81 -4.24 6.57
CA PHE A 170 -12.73 -4.46 5.45
C PHE A 170 -12.30 -3.67 4.22
N GLN A 171 -11.81 -2.43 4.40
CA GLN A 171 -11.34 -1.61 3.28
C GLN A 171 -9.96 -2.03 2.75
N TYR A 172 -9.10 -2.59 3.61
CA TYR A 172 -7.78 -3.04 3.20
C TYR A 172 -7.86 -4.26 2.27
N PHE A 173 -8.83 -5.16 2.49
CA PHE A 173 -9.00 -6.38 1.70
C PHE A 173 -9.19 -6.14 0.19
N PRO A 174 -10.14 -5.30 -0.29
CA PRO A 174 -10.27 -4.96 -1.71
C PRO A 174 -8.99 -4.44 -2.35
N ARG A 175 -8.11 -3.79 -1.58
CA ARG A 175 -6.88 -3.17 -2.08
C ARG A 175 -5.77 -4.17 -2.28
N ILE A 176 -5.59 -5.07 -1.31
CA ILE A 176 -4.71 -6.23 -1.48
C ILE A 176 -5.19 -7.05 -2.67
N PHE A 177 -6.50 -7.28 -2.77
CA PHE A 177 -7.06 -8.06 -3.88
C PHE A 177 -6.82 -7.38 -5.24
N ARG A 178 -6.97 -6.06 -5.34
CA ARG A 178 -6.63 -5.28 -6.54
C ARG A 178 -5.14 -5.36 -6.87
N MET A 179 -4.26 -5.21 -5.88
CA MET A 179 -2.82 -5.37 -6.07
C MET A 179 -2.49 -6.77 -6.60
N TYR A 180 -3.06 -7.82 -6.00
CA TYR A 180 -2.89 -9.19 -6.44
C TYR A 180 -3.35 -9.39 -7.89
N GLN A 181 -4.53 -8.87 -8.26
CA GLN A 181 -5.01 -8.92 -9.63
C GLN A 181 -4.10 -8.18 -10.61
N SER A 182 -3.67 -6.96 -10.27
CA SER A 182 -2.77 -6.18 -11.12
C SER A 182 -1.45 -6.91 -11.37
N CYS A 183 -0.92 -7.57 -10.34
CA CYS A 183 0.27 -8.41 -10.49
C CYS A 183 -0.01 -9.65 -11.34
N LYS A 184 -1.17 -10.31 -11.20
CA LYS A 184 -1.54 -11.49 -11.99
C LYS A 184 -1.77 -11.16 -13.47
N VAL A 185 -2.49 -10.08 -13.77
CA VAL A 185 -2.80 -9.67 -15.15
C VAL A 185 -1.56 -9.26 -15.95
N ASN A 186 -0.53 -8.77 -15.26
CA ASN A 186 0.72 -8.35 -15.90
C ASN A 186 1.77 -9.45 -15.98
N LYS A 187 1.52 -10.60 -15.34
CA LYS A 187 2.20 -11.83 -15.69
C LYS A 187 1.41 -12.49 -16.83
N GLU A 188 2.00 -12.51 -18.01
CA GLU A 188 1.87 -13.71 -18.84
C GLU A 188 2.56 -14.81 -18.00
N GLU A 189 1.81 -15.49 -17.12
CA GLU A 189 2.33 -16.68 -16.46
C GLU A 189 2.37 -17.78 -17.54
N PRO A 190 3.55 -18.26 -17.97
CA PRO A 190 3.60 -19.67 -18.33
C PRO A 190 3.27 -20.44 -17.06
N ASP A 191 2.47 -21.48 -17.20
CA ASP A 191 2.20 -22.44 -16.15
C ASP A 191 3.51 -22.87 -15.48
N GLU A 192 3.43 -23.25 -14.20
CA GLU A 192 4.56 -23.71 -13.37
C GLU A 192 5.38 -24.86 -14.00
N GLU A 193 4.92 -25.40 -15.13
CA GLU A 193 5.51 -26.49 -15.91
C GLU A 193 6.54 -26.03 -16.97
N GLU A 194 6.55 -24.76 -17.42
CA GLU A 194 7.53 -24.27 -18.42
C GLU A 194 8.68 -23.47 -17.78
N ALA A 195 9.12 -23.92 -16.61
CA ALA A 195 10.14 -23.25 -15.79
C ALA A 195 11.59 -23.44 -16.27
N ASP A 196 11.85 -24.10 -17.41
CA ASP A 196 13.19 -24.57 -17.76
C ASP A 196 13.90 -23.80 -18.90
N LYS A 197 13.29 -22.78 -19.54
CA LYS A 197 13.88 -22.24 -20.79
C LYS A 197 14.13 -20.73 -20.89
N THR A 198 14.04 -19.95 -19.81
CA THR A 198 14.37 -18.51 -19.91
C THR A 198 15.34 -18.00 -18.84
N ARG A 199 16.62 -18.32 -19.07
CA ARG A 199 17.79 -17.42 -19.03
C ARG A 199 17.80 -16.34 -17.93
N TYR A 200 18.55 -16.60 -16.84
CA TYR A 200 19.34 -15.75 -15.92
C TYR A 200 18.94 -14.29 -15.55
N GLY A 201 18.12 -13.58 -16.32
CA GLY A 201 17.60 -12.23 -16.01
C GLY A 201 16.21 -12.23 -15.32
N ASP A 202 15.48 -13.34 -15.34
CA ASP A 202 14.10 -13.42 -14.84
C ASP A 202 13.98 -13.81 -13.34
N HIS A 203 15.07 -14.19 -12.68
CA HIS A 203 15.01 -14.63 -11.28
C HIS A 203 15.01 -13.48 -10.25
N GLY A 204 15.68 -12.35 -10.57
CA GLY A 204 15.84 -11.23 -9.63
C GLY A 204 14.51 -10.56 -9.26
N HIS A 205 13.64 -10.32 -10.25
CA HIS A 205 12.36 -9.65 -10.02
C HIS A 205 11.41 -10.50 -9.12
N ARG A 206 11.49 -11.84 -9.20
CA ARG A 206 10.69 -12.76 -8.37
C ARG A 206 11.11 -12.70 -6.90
N ILE A 207 12.41 -12.62 -6.64
CA ILE A 207 12.97 -12.47 -5.28
C ILE A 207 12.56 -11.11 -4.71
N CYS A 208 12.71 -10.03 -5.48
CA CYS A 208 12.29 -8.68 -5.07
C CYS A 208 10.80 -8.64 -4.70
N PHE A 209 9.93 -9.29 -5.47
CA PHE A 209 8.50 -9.34 -5.17
C PHE A 209 8.18 -10.16 -3.90
N LYS A 210 8.89 -11.27 -3.66
CA LYS A 210 8.77 -12.03 -2.41
C LYS A 210 9.19 -11.20 -1.20
N VAL A 211 10.33 -10.50 -1.30
CA VAL A 211 10.84 -9.61 -0.25
C VAL A 211 9.89 -8.42 -0.03
N TYR A 212 9.37 -7.80 -1.10
CA TYR A 212 8.39 -6.72 -1.00
C TYR A 212 7.16 -7.13 -0.19
N LYS A 213 6.57 -8.31 -0.47
CA LYS A 213 5.40 -8.79 0.27
C LYS A 213 5.70 -8.97 1.76
N PHE A 214 6.90 -9.42 2.09
CA PHE A 214 7.33 -9.57 3.47
C PHE A 214 7.51 -8.22 4.16
N ILE A 215 8.21 -7.27 3.52
CA ILE A 215 8.34 -5.88 4.01
C ILE A 215 6.97 -5.24 4.19
N LEU A 216 6.05 -5.43 3.24
CA LEU A 216 4.70 -4.91 3.33
C LEU A 216 3.95 -5.51 4.52
N ALA A 217 4.05 -6.82 4.76
CA ALA A 217 3.44 -7.46 5.92
C ALA A 217 3.97 -6.88 7.24
N SER A 218 5.29 -6.71 7.37
CA SER A 218 5.90 -6.11 8.56
C SER A 218 5.47 -4.66 8.77
N HIS A 219 5.36 -3.87 7.69
CA HIS A 219 4.85 -2.50 7.75
C HIS A 219 3.41 -2.43 8.25
N VAL A 220 2.54 -3.28 7.71
CA VAL A 220 1.13 -3.34 8.10
C VAL A 220 0.97 -3.74 9.56
N LEU A 221 1.64 -4.82 9.97
CA LEU A 221 1.57 -5.32 11.34
C LEU A 221 2.19 -4.34 12.35
N GLY A 222 3.30 -3.69 12.00
CA GLY A 222 3.89 -2.63 12.82
C GLY A 222 2.94 -1.45 13.02
N ALA A 223 2.24 -1.03 11.97
CA ALA A 223 1.25 0.03 12.05
C ALA A 223 0.04 -0.35 12.92
N PHE A 224 -0.43 -1.61 12.82
CA PHE A 224 -1.48 -2.12 13.72
C PHE A 224 -1.01 -2.22 15.16
N TRP A 225 0.23 -2.66 15.40
CA TRP A 225 0.80 -2.72 16.74
C TRP A 225 0.87 -1.33 17.39
N TYR A 226 1.34 -0.31 16.64
CA TYR A 226 1.31 1.08 17.09
C TYR A 226 -0.11 1.53 17.47
N PHE A 227 -1.06 1.35 16.56
CA PHE A 227 -2.44 1.81 16.77
C PHE A 227 -3.16 1.06 17.89
N PHE A 228 -2.93 -0.25 18.01
CA PHE A 228 -3.47 -1.05 19.11
C PHE A 228 -2.81 -0.73 20.45
N SER A 229 -1.55 -0.29 20.46
CA SER A 229 -0.91 0.21 21.69
C SER A 229 -1.64 1.43 22.24
N ILE A 230 -2.03 2.36 21.36
CA ILE A 230 -2.86 3.51 21.73
C ILE A 230 -4.25 3.06 22.21
N GLN A 231 -4.89 2.11 21.52
CA GLN A 231 -6.18 1.57 21.96
C GLN A 231 -6.10 0.89 23.32
N ARG A 232 -4.99 0.20 23.60
CA ARG A 232 -4.75 -0.46 24.88
C ARG A 232 -4.52 0.55 26.00
N ALA A 233 -3.77 1.62 25.74
CA ALA A 233 -3.64 2.74 26.68
C ALA A 233 -5.01 3.34 27.02
N MET A 234 -5.84 3.63 26.01
CA MET A 234 -7.19 4.15 26.22
C MET A 234 -8.11 3.18 26.98
N ASP A 235 -7.99 1.88 26.77
CA ASP A 235 -8.73 0.88 27.55
C ASP A 235 -8.39 0.96 29.04
N CYS A 236 -7.10 1.16 29.35
CA CYS A 236 -6.66 1.34 30.73
C CYS A 236 -7.23 2.63 31.32
N TRP A 237 -7.14 3.75 30.60
CA TRP A 237 -7.68 5.02 31.08
C TRP A 237 -9.19 4.94 31.35
N GLN A 238 -9.93 4.25 30.47
CA GLN A 238 -11.35 3.98 30.67
C GLN A 238 -11.63 3.05 31.84
N TYR A 239 -10.78 2.06 32.07
CA TYR A 239 -10.88 1.18 33.22
C TYR A 239 -10.71 1.96 34.53
N ALA A 240 -9.66 2.78 34.64
CA ALA A 240 -9.43 3.67 35.78
C ALA A 240 -10.63 4.60 36.03
N CYS A 241 -11.12 5.21 34.95
CA CYS A 241 -12.28 6.08 34.98
C CYS A 241 -13.55 5.43 35.53
N ARG A 242 -13.83 4.19 35.11
CA ARG A 242 -15.00 3.42 35.60
C ARG A 242 -14.85 3.03 37.07
N LYS A 243 -13.64 2.74 37.52
CA LYS A 243 -13.36 2.39 38.92
C LYS A 243 -13.56 3.56 39.86
N GLU A 244 -13.04 4.73 39.49
CA GLU A 244 -13.10 5.93 40.35
C GLU A 244 -14.39 6.73 40.21
N LYS A 245 -15.21 6.50 39.16
CA LYS A 245 -16.39 7.32 38.83
C LYS A 245 -16.10 8.83 38.68
N LYS A 246 -14.83 9.19 38.45
CA LYS A 246 -14.35 10.58 38.38
C LYS A 246 -14.35 11.16 36.97
N CYS A 247 -14.68 10.36 35.96
CA CYS A 247 -14.56 10.71 34.56
C CYS A 247 -15.92 11.05 33.93
N GLY A 248 -16.07 12.28 33.44
CA GLY A 248 -17.24 12.69 32.65
C GLY A 248 -17.21 12.17 31.20
N ASP A 249 -18.22 12.48 30.40
CA ASP A 249 -18.43 11.88 29.06
C ASP A 249 -17.41 12.28 27.96
N ASN A 250 -16.50 13.23 28.23
CA ASN A 250 -15.58 13.83 27.24
C ASN A 250 -14.09 13.75 27.67
N THR A 251 -13.59 12.58 28.06
CA THR A 251 -12.38 12.46 28.88
C THR A 251 -11.01 12.49 28.20
N PHE A 252 -10.89 12.18 26.91
CA PHE A 252 -9.56 11.86 26.33
C PHE A 252 -9.24 12.62 25.03
N ASP A 253 -9.78 13.82 24.85
CA ASP A 253 -9.47 14.69 23.70
C ASP A 253 -8.60 15.88 24.15
N CYS A 254 -7.42 16.05 23.55
CA CYS A 254 -6.52 17.15 23.90
C CYS A 254 -6.98 18.52 23.37
N GLY A 255 -7.96 18.56 22.46
CA GLY A 255 -8.45 19.80 21.83
C GLY A 255 -9.66 20.46 22.51
N GLY A 256 -10.25 19.85 23.54
CA GLY A 256 -11.42 20.38 24.23
C GLY A 256 -11.06 21.21 25.48
N ASN A 257 -11.96 22.12 25.89
CA ASN A 257 -11.86 22.91 27.14
C ASN A 257 -11.93 22.07 28.45
N HIS A 258 -11.80 20.75 28.36
CA HIS A 258 -11.98 19.80 29.45
C HIS A 258 -10.72 18.96 29.68
N SER A 259 -9.54 19.57 29.64
CA SER A 259 -8.30 18.88 29.99
C SER A 259 -8.43 18.31 31.41
N PHE A 260 -8.17 17.01 31.54
CA PHE A 260 -8.35 16.27 32.78
C PHE A 260 -7.32 16.77 33.80
N LYS A 261 -7.74 17.59 34.78
CA LYS A 261 -6.82 18.24 35.74
C LYS A 261 -6.21 17.29 36.78
N ASN A 262 -6.73 16.06 36.91
CA ASN A 262 -6.24 15.10 37.90
C ASN A 262 -5.92 13.76 37.22
N VAL A 263 -4.80 13.68 36.51
CA VAL A 263 -4.31 12.47 35.82
C VAL A 263 -3.65 11.46 36.77
N THR A 264 -3.38 11.83 38.01
CA THR A 264 -2.63 11.03 38.98
C THR A 264 -3.28 9.66 39.21
N PHE A 265 -4.59 9.61 39.41
CA PHE A 265 -5.28 8.32 39.59
C PHE A 265 -5.19 7.44 38.34
N ILE A 266 -5.17 8.01 37.13
CA ILE A 266 -5.01 7.22 35.90
C ILE A 266 -3.64 6.55 35.91
N ASN A 267 -2.58 7.26 36.33
CA ASN A 267 -1.25 6.67 36.47
C ASN A 267 -1.22 5.54 37.50
N ASP A 268 -1.94 5.68 38.61
CA ASP A 268 -2.03 4.64 39.65
C ASP A 268 -2.65 3.34 39.11
N PHE A 269 -3.69 3.43 38.28
CA PHE A 269 -4.33 2.26 37.66
C PHE A 269 -3.61 1.77 36.38
N CYS A 270 -2.86 2.65 35.73
CA CYS A 270 -2.22 2.43 34.43
C CYS A 270 -0.71 2.70 34.47
N PRO A 271 0.06 1.99 35.31
CA PRO A 271 1.49 2.25 35.45
C PRO A 271 2.25 1.73 34.22
N ILE A 272 2.91 2.65 33.50
CA ILE A 272 3.75 2.34 32.32
C ILE A 272 5.21 2.20 32.72
N SER A 273 5.74 3.11 33.55
CA SER A 273 7.14 3.10 34.00
C SER A 273 7.47 1.92 34.91
N THR A 274 6.53 1.54 35.79
CA THR A 274 6.65 0.40 36.71
C THR A 274 5.46 -0.55 36.49
N PRO A 275 5.48 -1.35 35.41
CA PRO A 275 4.38 -2.23 35.06
C PRO A 275 3.89 -3.10 36.21
N ASN A 276 2.58 -3.06 36.45
CA ASN A 276 1.94 -4.00 37.36
C ASN A 276 0.81 -4.74 36.63
N PRO A 277 1.03 -6.00 36.21
CA PRO A 277 0.02 -6.76 35.47
C PRO A 277 -1.22 -7.09 36.31
N THR A 278 -1.15 -7.00 37.64
CA THR A 278 -2.32 -7.19 38.52
C THR A 278 -3.28 -6.00 38.48
N LEU A 279 -2.78 -4.80 38.17
CA LEU A 279 -3.60 -3.59 38.02
C LEU A 279 -4.17 -3.50 36.61
N PHE A 280 -3.29 -3.54 35.61
CA PHE A 280 -3.67 -3.59 34.21
C PHE A 280 -2.55 -4.21 33.37
N ASN A 281 -2.86 -5.29 32.66
CA ASN A 281 -1.90 -5.94 31.79
C ASN A 281 -1.96 -5.35 30.36
N PHE A 282 -0.91 -4.64 29.95
CA PHE A 282 -0.77 -4.12 28.58
C PHE A 282 -0.28 -5.16 27.57
N GLY A 283 0.32 -6.27 28.03
CA GLY A 283 0.83 -7.35 27.18
C GLY A 283 1.90 -6.86 26.20
N ILE A 284 1.80 -7.32 24.95
CA ILE A 284 2.75 -6.99 23.86
C ILE A 284 2.81 -5.49 23.50
N PHE A 285 1.89 -4.68 24.03
CA PHE A 285 1.85 -3.24 23.79
C PHE A 285 2.66 -2.45 24.82
N MET A 286 3.14 -3.09 25.89
CA MET A 286 3.90 -2.42 26.94
C MET A 286 5.14 -1.72 26.39
N GLU A 287 5.87 -2.39 25.51
CA GLU A 287 7.11 -1.88 24.92
C GLU A 287 6.89 -0.55 24.18
N ALA A 288 5.85 -0.46 23.34
CA ALA A 288 5.48 0.79 22.65
C ALA A 288 5.11 1.94 23.59
N LEU A 289 4.54 1.61 24.75
CA LEU A 289 4.14 2.59 25.76
C LEU A 289 5.37 3.08 26.55
N GLN A 290 6.25 2.16 26.97
CA GLN A 290 7.46 2.49 27.73
C GLN A 290 8.47 3.26 26.89
N SER A 291 8.58 2.94 25.59
CA SER A 291 9.43 3.66 24.65
C SER A 291 8.89 5.04 24.26
N ASN A 292 7.67 5.38 24.71
CA ASN A 292 6.93 6.61 24.39
C ASN A 292 6.78 6.86 22.87
N ILE A 293 6.85 5.82 22.04
CA ILE A 293 6.74 5.98 20.59
C ILE A 293 5.33 6.44 20.18
N VAL A 294 4.31 6.03 20.96
CA VAL A 294 2.91 6.44 20.81
C VAL A 294 2.69 7.93 21.09
N GLY A 295 3.57 8.58 21.85
CA GLY A 295 3.54 10.01 22.14
C GLY A 295 4.38 10.87 21.19
N SER A 296 5.25 10.25 20.39
CA SER A 296 6.17 10.94 19.47
C SER A 296 5.49 11.41 18.19
N THR A 297 5.83 12.64 17.78
CA THR A 297 5.52 13.20 16.45
C THR A 297 6.67 13.01 15.45
N ASP A 298 7.81 12.47 15.88
CA ASP A 298 8.90 12.09 14.97
C ASP A 298 8.47 10.85 14.17
N PHE A 299 8.05 11.08 12.93
CA PHE A 299 7.53 10.01 12.07
C PHE A 299 8.59 8.98 11.69
N PRO A 300 9.80 9.34 11.20
CA PRO A 300 10.85 8.35 10.92
C PRO A 300 11.17 7.46 12.11
N GLN A 301 11.33 8.04 13.30
CA GLN A 301 11.58 7.29 14.53
C GLN A 301 10.47 6.27 14.81
N LYS A 302 9.24 6.77 14.82
CA LYS A 302 8.02 5.99 15.06
C LYS A 302 7.82 4.87 14.06
N PHE A 303 7.96 5.18 12.79
CA PHE A 303 7.83 4.23 11.69
C PHE A 303 8.88 3.13 11.78
N LEU A 304 10.16 3.48 11.92
CA LEU A 304 11.25 2.50 11.91
C LEU A 304 11.19 1.59 13.14
N HIS A 305 10.86 2.12 14.32
CA HIS A 305 10.73 1.32 15.52
C HIS A 305 9.56 0.32 15.43
N CYS A 306 8.38 0.76 14.97
CA CYS A 306 7.22 -0.13 14.81
C CYS A 306 7.43 -1.15 13.68
N PHE A 307 8.08 -0.73 12.59
CA PHE A 307 8.46 -1.61 11.50
C PHE A 307 9.45 -2.68 11.98
N TRP A 308 10.46 -2.27 12.77
CA TRP A 308 11.43 -3.18 13.34
C TRP A 308 10.79 -4.19 14.30
N TRP A 309 9.96 -3.74 15.25
CA TRP A 309 9.22 -4.61 16.16
C TRP A 309 8.45 -5.72 15.41
N SER A 310 7.76 -5.33 14.33
CA SER A 310 7.04 -6.30 13.52
C SER A 310 7.96 -7.19 12.69
N LEU A 311 9.06 -6.66 12.17
CA LEU A 311 10.03 -7.43 11.41
C LEU A 311 10.66 -8.51 12.29
N GLN A 312 11.09 -8.15 13.49
CA GLN A 312 11.60 -9.05 14.53
C GLN A 312 10.56 -10.11 14.92
N SER A 313 9.28 -9.72 15.04
CA SER A 313 8.19 -10.65 15.36
C SER A 313 7.90 -11.67 14.25
N LEU A 314 8.08 -11.28 12.97
CA LEU A 314 7.87 -12.16 11.82
C LEU A 314 9.14 -12.94 11.40
N SER A 315 10.31 -12.48 11.82
CA SER A 315 11.60 -12.96 11.34
C SER A 315 12.41 -13.59 12.47
N SER A 316 12.86 -14.83 12.28
CA SER A 316 13.85 -15.44 13.18
C SER A 316 15.22 -14.74 13.13
N PHE A 317 15.52 -13.95 12.10
CA PHE A 317 16.85 -13.34 11.88
C PHE A 317 17.13 -12.11 12.77
N GLY A 318 16.10 -11.56 13.43
CA GLY A 318 16.22 -10.35 14.24
C GLY A 318 15.96 -10.54 15.75
N GLN A 319 15.62 -11.75 16.18
CA GLN A 319 15.08 -11.99 17.54
C GLN A 319 16.07 -11.67 18.67
N THR A 320 17.37 -11.76 18.41
CA THR A 320 18.43 -11.49 19.40
C THR A 320 18.87 -10.01 19.42
N LEU A 321 18.38 -9.19 18.49
CA LEU A 321 18.74 -7.77 18.40
C LEU A 321 17.74 -6.95 19.22
N GLU A 322 18.21 -6.38 20.32
CA GLU A 322 17.47 -5.40 21.11
C GLU A 322 17.90 -4.00 20.68
N THR A 323 16.96 -3.19 20.20
CA THR A 323 17.22 -1.84 19.68
C THR A 323 16.52 -0.80 20.52
N SER A 324 17.13 0.38 20.70
CA SER A 324 16.42 1.54 21.25
C SER A 324 15.42 2.12 20.24
N THR A 325 14.79 3.24 20.58
CA THR A 325 13.97 4.02 19.64
C THR A 325 14.80 4.82 18.63
N TYR A 326 16.13 4.69 18.59
CA TYR A 326 16.97 5.45 17.67
C TYR A 326 16.79 4.97 16.22
N ALA A 327 16.42 5.89 15.32
CA ALA A 327 16.04 5.56 13.95
C ALA A 327 17.14 4.80 13.18
N TRP A 328 18.40 5.24 13.28
CA TRP A 328 19.51 4.61 12.57
C TRP A 328 19.87 3.21 13.08
N GLU A 329 19.70 2.98 14.38
CA GLU A 329 19.88 1.65 14.98
C GLU A 329 18.81 0.68 14.49
N ASN A 330 17.53 1.09 14.52
CA ASN A 330 16.43 0.31 13.97
C ASN A 330 16.65 0.01 12.48
N LEU A 331 17.09 1.02 11.71
CA LEU A 331 17.39 0.85 10.29
C LEU A 331 18.51 -0.19 10.06
N PHE A 332 19.55 -0.16 10.88
CA PHE A 332 20.64 -1.13 10.80
C PHE A 332 20.16 -2.56 11.13
N ALA A 333 19.34 -2.72 12.18
CA ALA A 333 18.75 -4.01 12.55
C ALA A 333 17.82 -4.57 11.45
N VAL A 334 17.03 -3.69 10.83
CA VAL A 334 16.22 -4.01 9.65
C VAL A 334 17.09 -4.54 8.52
N CYS A 335 18.19 -3.85 8.19
CA CYS A 335 19.11 -4.29 7.15
C CYS A 335 19.69 -5.67 7.43
N ILE A 336 20.13 -5.93 8.67
CA ILE A 336 20.64 -7.26 9.08
C ILE A 336 19.58 -8.33 8.84
N SER A 337 18.35 -8.10 9.31
CA SER A 337 17.26 -9.06 9.18
C SER A 337 16.87 -9.32 7.72
N VAL A 338 16.78 -8.27 6.90
CA VAL A 338 16.45 -8.40 5.48
C VAL A 338 17.54 -9.13 4.71
N ILE A 339 18.82 -8.83 4.96
CA ILE A 339 19.94 -9.54 4.36
C ILE A 339 19.91 -11.02 4.75
N GLY A 340 19.70 -11.33 6.04
CA GLY A 340 19.57 -12.71 6.52
C GLY A 340 18.47 -13.49 5.80
N MET A 341 17.29 -12.88 5.63
CA MET A 341 16.19 -13.47 4.88
C MET A 341 16.51 -13.69 3.40
N ILE A 342 17.15 -12.72 2.74
CA ILE A 342 17.53 -12.84 1.33
C ILE A 342 18.49 -14.02 1.14
N LEU A 343 19.52 -14.11 1.98
CA LEU A 343 20.49 -15.21 1.95
C LEU A 343 19.81 -16.57 2.17
N PHE A 344 18.90 -16.65 3.14
CA PHE A 344 18.14 -17.87 3.39
C PHE A 344 17.23 -18.27 2.21
N LEU A 345 16.55 -17.31 1.58
CA LEU A 345 15.74 -17.57 0.39
C LEU A 345 16.60 -18.07 -0.78
N ILE A 346 17.78 -17.49 -0.98
CA ILE A 346 18.73 -17.94 -2.01
C ILE A 346 19.18 -19.37 -1.71
N TYR A 347 19.55 -19.67 -0.45
CA TYR A 347 19.96 -20.99 -0.02
C TYR A 347 18.86 -22.04 -0.23
N LEU A 348 17.63 -21.78 0.24
CA LEU A 348 16.50 -22.69 0.05
C LEU A 348 16.22 -22.96 -1.43
N ASN A 349 16.22 -21.93 -2.27
CA ASN A 349 16.00 -22.12 -3.70
C ASN A 349 17.11 -22.99 -4.32
N ALA A 350 18.37 -22.78 -3.93
CA ALA A 350 19.49 -23.60 -4.40
C ALA A 350 19.33 -25.07 -3.97
N VAL A 351 18.97 -25.33 -2.71
CA VAL A 351 18.75 -26.70 -2.19
C VAL A 351 17.59 -27.38 -2.90
N LEU A 352 16.45 -26.70 -3.08
CA LEU A 352 15.29 -27.26 -3.78
C LEU A 352 15.59 -27.58 -5.26
N GLN A 353 16.39 -26.75 -5.94
CA GLN A 353 16.84 -27.02 -7.31
C GLN A 353 17.79 -28.23 -7.41
N VAL A 354 18.55 -28.52 -6.36
CA VAL A 354 19.39 -29.72 -6.29
C VAL A 354 18.54 -30.95 -5.98
N SER A 355 17.60 -30.86 -5.03
CA SER A 355 16.71 -31.97 -4.67
C SER A 355 15.79 -32.37 -5.82
N GLY A 356 15.24 -31.43 -6.60
CA GLY A 356 14.45 -31.72 -7.79
C GLY A 356 15.23 -32.40 -8.93
N ARG A 357 16.56 -32.31 -8.93
CA ARG A 357 17.45 -33.02 -9.87
C ARG A 357 17.88 -34.43 -9.40
N VAL A 358 17.64 -34.78 -8.14
CA VAL A 358 17.98 -36.10 -7.57
C VAL A 358 16.81 -37.10 -7.70
N PHE A 359 15.61 -36.63 -8.03
CA PHE A 359 14.40 -37.45 -8.19
C PHE A 359 13.95 -37.65 -9.65
N ILE A 360 14.82 -37.41 -10.63
CA ILE A 360 14.57 -37.71 -12.07
C ILE A 360 15.59 -38.74 -12.55
#